data_AF-C9MY99-F1
#
_entry.id   AF-C9MY99-F1
#
_cell.length_a   1.000
_cell.length_b   1.000
_cell.length_c   1.000
_cell.angle_alpha   90.00
_cell.angle_beta   90.00
_cell.angle_gamma   90.00
#
_symmetry.space_group_name_H-M   'P 1'
#
loop_
_entity.id
_entity.type
_entity.pdbx_description
1 polymer ?
#
loop_
_entity_poly.entity_id
_entity_poly.type
_entity_poly.pdbx_seq_one_letter_code
_entity_poly.pdbx_strand_id
1 'polypeptide(L)'
;MAIVKFKKREELKILFAIKLPPIISELYKEVRSKKTANEAIRNSLNMKKNRVIKTLELVDGFGNQFSVLVIYDNIMEEKELLKYNMEIEDIDFRILEFDFNGKMEIEEMIGHVKRLYSN
;
A
#
# COMPACT_ATOMS: atom_id res chain seq x y z
N MET A 1 16.62 9.96 -37.32
CA MET A 1 16.00 8.65 -37.00
C MET A 1 15.91 8.56 -35.48
N ALA A 2 14.71 8.61 -34.90
CA ALA A 2 14.53 8.55 -33.45
C ALA A 2 14.18 7.12 -33.04
N ILE A 3 15.02 6.49 -32.23
CA ILE A 3 14.74 5.18 -31.65
C ILE A 3 13.78 5.40 -30.48
N VAL A 4 12.50 5.08 -30.68
CA VAL A 4 11.50 5.08 -29.61
C VAL A 4 11.66 3.80 -28.79
N LYS A 5 12.17 3.92 -27.56
CA LYS A 5 12.25 2.80 -26.62
C LYS A 5 10.90 2.60 -25.92
N PHE A 6 10.14 1.59 -26.32
CA PHE A 6 8.95 1.17 -25.58
C PHE A 6 9.39 0.44 -24.30
N LYS A 7 9.15 1.03 -23.13
CA LYS A 7 9.31 0.32 -21.84
C LYS A 7 8.02 -0.48 -21.59
N LYS A 8 8.13 -1.79 -21.39
CA LYS A 8 6.99 -2.61 -20.96
C LYS A 8 6.44 -2.03 -19.65
N ARG A 9 5.13 -1.87 -19.59
CA ARG A 9 4.45 -1.38 -18.40
C ARG A 9 4.68 -2.36 -17.26
N GLU A 10 5.20 -1.87 -16.14
CA GLU A 10 5.44 -2.67 -14.94
C GLU A 10 4.09 -3.06 -14.31
N GLU A 11 3.92 -4.32 -13.95
CA GLU A 11 2.69 -4.77 -13.30
C GLU A 11 2.67 -4.35 -11.82
N LEU A 12 1.49 -4.00 -11.31
CA LEU A 12 1.33 -3.69 -9.89
C LEU A 12 1.31 -4.99 -9.09
N LYS A 13 2.32 -5.18 -8.24
CA LYS A 13 2.46 -6.39 -7.42
C LYS A 13 2.16 -6.06 -5.97
N ILE A 14 1.10 -6.63 -5.41
CA ILE A 14 0.81 -6.51 -3.97
C ILE A 14 1.80 -7.37 -3.18
N LEU A 15 2.30 -6.85 -2.06
CA LEU A 15 3.15 -7.60 -1.14
C LEU A 15 2.34 -8.15 0.04
N PHE A 16 1.62 -7.28 0.71
CA PHE A 16 0.75 -7.56 1.86
C PHE A 16 -0.09 -6.31 2.15
N ALA A 17 -1.02 -6.43 3.08
CA ALA A 17 -1.74 -5.29 3.63
C ALA A 17 -1.54 -5.19 5.14
N ILE A 18 -1.69 -3.98 5.68
CA ILE A 18 -1.64 -3.70 7.11
C ILE A 18 -3.03 -3.33 7.58
N LYS A 19 -3.55 -3.98 8.62
CA LYS A 19 -4.79 -3.55 9.26
C LYS A 19 -4.60 -2.20 9.92
N LEU A 20 -5.43 -1.23 9.56
CA LEU A 20 -5.39 0.10 10.13
C LEU A 20 -6.22 0.15 11.42
N PRO A 21 -5.73 0.84 12.47
CA PRO A 21 -6.52 1.14 13.64
C PRO A 21 -7.77 1.93 13.26
N PRO A 22 -8.89 1.77 13.99
CA PRO A 22 -10.12 2.50 13.71
C PRO A 22 -9.92 4.02 13.67
N ILE A 23 -9.15 4.58 14.61
CA ILE A 23 -8.87 6.02 14.65
C ILE A 23 -8.16 6.52 13.39
N ILE A 24 -7.19 5.77 12.86
CA ILE A 24 -6.50 6.14 11.61
C ILE A 24 -7.44 6.04 10.42
N SER A 25 -8.30 5.02 10.41
CA SER A 25 -9.28 4.80 9.35
C SER A 25 -10.30 5.94 9.26
N GLU A 26 -10.86 6.35 10.40
CA GLU A 26 -11.80 7.47 10.48
C GLU A 26 -11.13 8.80 10.11
N LEU A 27 -9.93 9.08 10.64
CA LEU A 27 -9.19 10.27 10.23
C LEU A 27 -8.89 10.27 8.73
N TYR A 28 -8.50 9.13 8.16
CA TYR A 28 -8.21 9.03 6.73
C TYR A 28 -9.43 9.34 5.87
N LYS A 29 -10.65 8.96 6.30
CA LYS A 29 -11.90 9.29 5.60
C LYS A 29 -12.14 10.81 5.56
N GLU A 30 -11.97 11.47 6.70
CA GLU A 30 -12.19 12.92 6.87
C GLU A 30 -11.16 13.80 6.14
N VAL A 31 -9.96 13.27 5.84
CA VAL A 31 -8.95 14.06 5.12
C VAL A 31 -9.40 14.33 3.68
N ARG A 32 -9.53 15.63 3.36
CA ARG A 32 -9.87 16.14 2.03
C ARG A 32 -8.84 15.77 0.96
N SER A 33 -7.55 15.84 1.29
CA SER A 33 -6.45 15.55 0.37
C SER A 33 -5.89 14.15 0.63
N LYS A 34 -6.35 13.15 -0.13
CA LYS A 34 -5.81 11.78 -0.03
C LYS A 34 -4.31 11.72 -0.34
N LYS A 35 -3.81 12.62 -1.19
CA LYS A 35 -2.37 12.78 -1.44
C LYS A 35 -1.61 13.10 -0.16
N THR A 36 -2.04 14.14 0.57
CA THR A 36 -1.39 14.56 1.82
C THR A 36 -1.50 13.48 2.88
N ALA A 37 -2.65 12.80 2.98
CA ALA A 37 -2.82 11.67 3.89
C ALA A 37 -1.84 10.53 3.58
N ASN A 38 -1.72 10.15 2.30
CA ASN A 38 -0.80 9.11 1.86
C ASN A 38 0.67 9.47 2.10
N GLU A 39 1.05 10.74 1.91
CA GLU A 39 2.39 11.23 2.26
C GLU A 39 2.65 11.13 3.77
N ALA A 40 1.70 11.55 4.60
CA ALA A 40 1.81 11.44 6.05
C ALA A 40 1.94 9.98 6.50
N ILE A 41 1.11 9.07 5.96
CA ILE A 41 1.18 7.63 6.24
C ILE A 41 2.56 7.08 5.88
N ARG A 42 3.08 7.37 4.69
CA ARG A 42 4.41 6.89 4.27
C ARG A 42 5.51 7.37 5.21
N ASN A 43 5.47 8.64 5.60
CA ASN A 43 6.47 9.21 6.51
C ASN A 43 6.40 8.55 7.90
N SER A 44 5.19 8.39 8.46
CA SER A 44 4.99 7.76 9.77
C SER A 44 5.39 6.28 9.79
N LEU A 45 5.22 5.59 8.67
CA LEU A 45 5.56 4.17 8.51
C LEU A 45 7.01 3.93 8.02
N ASN A 46 7.80 5.01 7.90
CA ASN A 46 9.15 5.02 7.32
C ASN A 46 9.25 4.28 5.98
N MET A 47 8.31 4.58 5.08
CA MET A 47 8.24 4.02 3.74
C MET A 47 8.94 4.91 2.72
N LYS A 48 9.38 4.33 1.61
CA LYS A 48 9.86 5.13 0.47
C LYS A 48 8.75 6.07 -0.02
N LYS A 49 9.11 7.33 -0.26
CA LYS A 49 8.19 8.43 -0.64
C LYS A 49 7.20 8.06 -1.75
N ASN A 50 7.64 7.30 -2.74
CA ASN A 50 6.85 6.94 -3.92
C ASN A 50 6.38 5.48 -3.91
N ARG A 51 6.41 4.81 -2.74
CA ARG A 51 5.85 3.47 -2.61
C ARG A 51 4.36 3.52 -2.90
N VAL A 52 3.92 2.64 -3.79
CA VAL A 52 2.51 2.52 -4.13
C VAL A 52 1.78 1.88 -2.94
N ILE A 53 0.73 2.57 -2.49
CA ILE A 53 -0.12 2.15 -1.39
C ILE A 53 -1.58 2.38 -1.78
N LYS A 54 -2.49 1.59 -1.22
CA LYS A 54 -3.93 1.78 -1.38
C LYS A 54 -4.64 1.46 -0.07
N THR A 55 -5.54 2.34 0.36
CA THR A 55 -6.46 2.01 1.44
C THR A 55 -7.66 1.26 0.88
N LEU A 56 -8.04 0.15 1.51
CA LEU A 56 -9.18 -0.68 1.14
C LEU A 56 -10.03 -0.93 2.39
N GLU A 57 -11.35 -0.84 2.26
CA GLU A 57 -12.28 -1.28 3.30
C GLU A 57 -12.69 -2.73 3.04
N LEU A 58 -12.58 -3.55 4.07
CA LEU A 58 -12.87 -4.97 4.04
C LEU A 58 -13.91 -5.32 5.08
N VAL A 59 -14.61 -6.44 4.86
CA VAL A 59 -15.55 -7.03 5.80
C VAL A 59 -15.06 -8.43 6.11
N ASP A 60 -14.93 -8.77 7.40
CA ASP A 60 -14.58 -10.14 7.80
C ASP A 60 -15.78 -11.09 7.72
N GLY A 61 -15.53 -12.38 7.97
CA GLY A 61 -16.59 -13.40 7.99
C GLY A 61 -17.66 -13.23 9.08
N PHE A 62 -17.44 -12.31 10.03
CA PHE A 62 -18.37 -11.97 11.11
C PHE A 62 -19.15 -10.68 10.82
N GLY A 63 -18.91 -10.02 9.69
CA GLY A 63 -19.55 -8.77 9.31
C GLY A 63 -18.88 -7.52 9.87
N ASN A 64 -17.71 -7.64 10.52
CA ASN A 64 -16.99 -6.46 11.00
C ASN A 64 -16.25 -5.79 9.84
N GLN A 65 -16.51 -4.49 9.67
CA GLN A 65 -15.82 -3.67 8.68
C GLN A 65 -14.51 -3.13 9.27
N PHE A 66 -13.42 -3.23 8.52
CA PHE A 66 -12.13 -2.68 8.89
C PHE A 66 -11.39 -2.17 7.66
N SER A 67 -10.51 -1.18 7.86
CA SER A 67 -9.66 -0.68 6.78
C SER A 67 -8.30 -1.35 6.80
N VAL A 68 -7.74 -1.56 5.61
CA VAL A 68 -6.36 -2.02 5.44
C VAL A 68 -5.60 -1.08 4.52
N LEU A 69 -4.31 -0.93 4.77
CA LEU A 69 -3.35 -0.29 3.89
C LEU A 69 -2.62 -1.36 3.08
N VAL A 70 -3.01 -1.52 1.82
CA VAL A 70 -2.36 -2.41 0.86
C VAL A 70 -1.03 -1.80 0.42
N ILE A 71 0.04 -2.58 0.51
CA ILE A 71 1.41 -2.19 0.16
C ILE A 71 1.83 -2.98 -1.06
N TYR A 72 2.20 -2.25 -2.11
CA TYR A 72 2.70 -2.83 -3.36
C TYR A 72 4.22 -2.83 -3.36
N ASP A 73 4.82 -3.67 -4.20
CA ASP A 73 6.25 -3.70 -4.44
C ASP A 73 6.74 -2.51 -5.29
N ASN A 74 5.83 -1.91 -6.03
CA ASN A 74 6.13 -0.85 -6.96
C ASN A 74 6.52 0.47 -6.25
N ILE A 75 7.51 1.16 -6.84
CA ILE A 75 7.85 2.55 -6.54
C ILE A 75 7.59 3.34 -7.81
N MET A 76 6.60 4.22 -7.78
CA MET A 76 6.15 4.93 -8.98
C MET A 76 5.75 6.36 -8.64
N GLU A 77 6.01 7.27 -9.59
CA GLU A 77 5.51 8.63 -9.47
C GLU A 77 3.98 8.67 -9.63
N GLU A 78 3.34 9.65 -9.02
CA GLU A 78 1.87 9.81 -9.06
C GLU A 78 1.32 9.84 -10.49
N LYS A 79 2.01 10.55 -11.40
CA LYS A 79 1.64 10.62 -12.83
C LYS A 79 1.69 9.29 -13.55
N GLU A 80 2.56 8.38 -13.13
CA GLU A 80 2.65 7.03 -13.69
C GLU A 80 1.56 6.14 -13.12
N LEU A 81 1.33 6.24 -11.80
CA LEU A 81 0.31 5.47 -11.09
C LEU A 81 -1.10 5.76 -11.61
N LEU A 82 -1.40 7.01 -11.98
CA LEU A 82 -2.71 7.40 -12.55
C LEU A 82 -3.09 6.64 -13.83
N LYS A 83 -2.14 5.97 -14.48
CA LYS A 83 -2.43 5.17 -15.66
C LYS A 83 -3.06 3.82 -15.29
N TYR A 84 -2.92 3.35 -14.05
CA TYR A 84 -3.25 1.98 -13.61
C TYR A 84 -4.66 1.88 -13.05
N ASN A 85 -5.34 0.76 -13.35
CA ASN A 85 -6.47 0.34 -12.54
C ASN A 85 -5.91 -0.24 -11.24
N MET A 86 -6.30 0.37 -10.13
CA MET A 86 -5.89 -0.02 -8.78
C MET A 86 -6.95 -0.87 -8.10
N GLU A 87 -8.07 -1.19 -8.75
CA GLU A 87 -9.09 -2.10 -8.23
C GLU A 87 -8.48 -3.46 -7.88
N ILE A 88 -8.93 -4.01 -6.75
CA ILE A 88 -8.49 -5.29 -6.23
C ILE A 88 -9.73 -6.17 -6.29
N GLU A 89 -9.73 -7.13 -7.21
CA GLU A 89 -10.86 -8.04 -7.43
C GLU A 89 -10.80 -9.21 -6.45
N ASP A 90 -9.60 -9.79 -6.25
CA ASP A 90 -9.35 -10.89 -5.34
C ASP A 90 -8.43 -10.48 -4.19
N ILE A 91 -8.76 -10.92 -2.98
CA ILE A 91 -7.94 -10.73 -1.78
C ILE A 91 -7.16 -12.03 -1.52
N ASP A 92 -6.01 -12.17 -2.17
CA ASP A 92 -5.13 -13.33 -2.09
C ASP A 92 -3.81 -13.04 -1.33
N PHE A 93 -3.74 -11.87 -0.67
CA PHE A 93 -2.56 -11.40 0.06
C PHE A 93 -2.77 -11.42 1.57
N ARG A 94 -1.65 -11.48 2.31
CA ARG A 94 -1.67 -11.48 3.77
C ARG A 94 -2.05 -10.10 4.33
N ILE A 95 -2.92 -10.10 5.33
CA ILE A 95 -3.24 -8.91 6.14
C ILE A 95 -2.50 -9.09 7.48
N LEU A 96 -1.67 -8.11 7.81
CA LEU A 96 -0.81 -8.09 8.99
C LEU A 96 -1.33 -7.07 10.00
N GLU A 97 -1.26 -7.41 11.29
CA GLU A 97 -1.60 -6.50 12.39
C GLU A 97 -0.33 -5.99 13.07
N PHE A 98 -0.25 -4.68 13.33
CA PHE A 98 0.90 -4.05 13.96
C PHE A 98 0.50 -3.33 15.25
N ASP A 99 1.46 -3.24 16.17
CA ASP A 99 1.39 -2.26 17.24
C ASP A 99 1.84 -0.90 16.73
N PHE A 100 0.87 0.00 16.54
CA PHE A 100 1.10 1.36 16.05
C PHE A 100 1.72 2.29 17.10
N ASN A 101 1.87 1.84 18.36
CA ASN A 101 2.58 2.60 19.39
C ASN A 101 4.10 2.36 19.37
N GLY A 102 4.55 1.33 18.63
CA GLY A 102 5.95 1.01 18.44
C GLY A 102 6.60 1.75 17.28
N LYS A 103 7.92 1.65 17.17
CA LYS A 103 8.65 2.11 15.98
C LYS A 103 8.32 1.20 14.79
N MET A 104 7.74 1.76 13.73
CA MET A 104 7.38 1.01 12.53
C MET A 104 8.42 1.22 11.42
N GLU A 105 8.99 0.12 10.94
CA GLU A 105 10.02 0.10 9.89
C GLU A 105 9.55 -0.76 8.70
N ILE A 106 8.62 -0.23 7.91
CA ILE A 106 7.93 -1.03 6.87
C ILE A 106 8.87 -1.47 5.74
N GLU A 107 9.88 -0.68 5.38
CA GLU A 107 10.82 -1.07 4.31
C GLU A 107 11.71 -2.26 4.71
N GLU A 108 12.12 -2.35 5.98
CA GLU A 108 12.85 -3.53 6.49
C GLU A 108 11.97 -4.78 6.40
N MET A 109 10.70 -4.64 6.77
CA MET A 109 9.72 -5.71 6.69
C MET A 109 9.43 -6.15 5.26
N ILE A 110 9.32 -5.22 4.31
CA ILE A 110 9.24 -5.56 2.88
C ILE A 110 10.43 -6.43 2.47
N GLY A 111 11.64 -6.10 2.93
CA GLY A 111 12.83 -6.91 2.71
C GLY A 111 12.74 -8.31 3.31
N HIS A 112 12.08 -8.47 4.46
CA HIS A 112 11.85 -9.77 5.09
C HIS A 112 10.83 -10.59 4.31
N VAL A 113 9.69 -10.00 3.99
CA VAL A 113 8.61 -10.62 3.21
C VAL A 113 9.17 -11.12 1.88
N LYS A 114 9.87 -10.28 1.12
CA LYS A 114 10.43 -10.69 -0.17
C LYS A 114 11.36 -11.90 -0.05
N ARG A 115 12.21 -11.94 0.97
CA ARG A 115 13.13 -13.07 1.18
C ARG A 115 12.39 -14.38 1.46
N LEU A 116 11.27 -14.33 2.17
CA LEU A 116 10.46 -15.52 2.46
C LEU A 116 9.79 -16.12 1.22
N TYR A 117 9.50 -15.33 0.18
CA TYR A 117 8.78 -15.76 -1.02
C TYR A 117 9.61 -15.72 -2.31
N SER A 118 10.93 -15.53 -2.21
CA SER A 118 11.85 -15.59 -3.37
C SER A 118 12.53 -16.96 -3.52
N ASN A 119 12.07 -17.98 -2.80
CA ASN A 119 12.50 -19.37 -2.94
C ASN A 119 11.46 -20.18 -3.70
#